data_AF-A0A925TQY9-F1
#
_entry.id   AF-A0A925TQY9-F1
#
_cell.length_a   1.000
_cell.length_b   1.000
_cell.length_c   1.000
_cell.angle_alpha   90.00
_cell.angle_beta   90.00
_cell.angle_gamma   90.00
#
_symmetry.space_group_name_H-M   'P 1'
#
loop_
_entity.id
_entity.type
_entity.pdbx_description
1 polymer ?
#
loop_
_entity_poly.entity_id
_entity_poly.type
_entity_poly.pdbx_seq_one_letter_code
_entity_poly.pdbx_strand_id
1 'polypeptide(L)'
;YFNFEYRFLLSRRTFVFGFYDLGYYYKPPLRTVSSEFPEPEFAAWRRGVGFGARVESPLGILSISYALGDGDNLLRGKVHFGLQNDF
;
A
#
# COMPACT_ATOMS: atom_id res chain seq x y z
N TYR A 1 8.67 4.78 -5.41
CA TYR A 1 8.18 4.55 -4.04
C TYR A 1 9.24 3.76 -3.29
N PHE A 2 9.17 3.74 -1.96
CA PHE A 2 10.02 2.99 -1.05
C PHE A 2 9.14 2.13 -0.15
N ASN A 3 9.55 0.90 0.13
CA ASN A 3 8.90 -0.02 1.05
C ASN A 3 9.96 -0.64 1.96
N PHE A 4 9.67 -0.64 3.25
CA PHE A 4 10.40 -1.40 4.26
C PHE A 4 9.46 -2.41 4.88
N GLU A 5 9.79 -3.69 4.80
CA GLU A 5 8.96 -4.77 5.34
C GLU A 5 9.80 -5.74 6.17
N TYR A 6 9.34 -5.99 7.39
CA TYR A 6 9.92 -6.99 8.29
C TYR A 6 9.00 -8.20 8.36
N ARG A 7 9.52 -9.38 8.01
CA ARG A 7 8.76 -10.64 7.98
C ARG A 7 9.24 -11.59 9.07
N PHE A 8 8.30 -12.10 9.85
CA PHE A 8 8.53 -13.20 10.77
C PHE A 8 7.94 -14.48 10.19
N LEU A 9 8.81 -15.43 9.83
CA LEU A 9 8.44 -16.67 9.16
C LEU A 9 7.91 -17.70 10.17
N LEU A 10 6.69 -18.19 9.93
CA LEU A 10 6.14 -19.35 10.66
C LEU A 10 6.38 -20.65 9.86
N SER A 11 6.39 -20.55 8.53
CA SER A 11 6.79 -21.61 7.60
C SER A 11 7.38 -20.99 6.33
N ARG A 12 7.72 -21.83 5.33
CA ARG A 12 8.24 -21.36 4.03
C ARG A 12 7.28 -20.43 3.29
N ARG A 13 5.96 -20.65 3.46
CA ARG A 13 4.90 -19.92 2.74
C ARG A 13 3.95 -19.16 3.66
N THR A 14 4.09 -19.32 4.98
CA THR A 14 3.28 -18.65 5.99
C THR A 14 4.15 -17.73 6.84
N PHE A 15 3.78 -16.46 6.91
CA PHE A 15 4.49 -15.46 7.71
C PHE A 15 3.58 -14.31 8.13
N VAL A 16 3.92 -13.68 9.24
CA VAL A 16 3.37 -12.38 9.62
C VAL A 16 4.38 -11.30 9.28
N PHE A 17 3.91 -10.10 8.97
CA PHE A 17 4.78 -9.02 8.53
C PHE A 17 4.28 -7.66 9.01
N GLY A 18 5.22 -6.75 9.25
CA GLY A 18 4.97 -5.34 9.46
C GLY A 18 5.68 -4.54 8.38
N PHE A 19 5.05 -3.48 7.88
CA PHE A 19 5.59 -2.69 6.78
C PHE A 19 5.42 -1.19 6.97
N TYR A 20 6.30 -0.45 6.31
CA TYR A 20 6.25 1.00 6.14
C TYR A 20 6.46 1.33 4.66
N ASP A 21 5.49 2.04 4.08
CA ASP A 21 5.51 2.50 2.70
C ASP A 21 5.71 4.02 2.64
N LEU A 22 6.48 4.48 1.66
CA LEU A 22 6.68 5.89 1.34
C LEU A 22 6.62 6.10 -0.18
N GLY A 23 5.63 6.86 -0.63
CA GLY A 23 5.46 7.27 -2.01
C GLY A 23 5.65 8.77 -2.18
N TYR A 24 6.18 9.18 -3.32
CA TYR A 24 6.12 10.56 -3.79
C TYR A 24 5.41 10.54 -5.13
N TYR A 25 4.49 11.47 -5.35
CA TYR A 25 3.92 11.70 -6.66
C TYR A 25 4.08 13.16 -7.02
N TYR A 26 4.22 13.40 -8.32
CA TYR A 26 4.36 14.70 -8.92
C TYR A 26 3.48 14.74 -10.16
N LYS A 27 2.54 15.69 -10.18
CA LYS A 27 1.71 15.99 -11.34
C LYS A 27 2.22 17.31 -11.94
N PRO A 28 2.89 17.29 -13.11
CA PRO A 28 3.30 18.51 -13.77
C PRO A 28 2.07 19.31 -14.22
N PRO A 29 2.17 20.65 -14.32
CA PRO A 29 1.09 21.47 -14.84
C PRO A 29 0.77 21.08 -16.29
N LEU A 30 -0.51 20.87 -16.59
CA LEU A 30 -0.96 20.63 -17.95
C LEU A 30 -0.88 21.94 -18.74
N ARG A 31 -0.02 21.98 -19.76
CA ARG A 31 0.00 23.06 -20.74
C ARG A 31 -1.09 22.82 -21.78
N THR A 32 -2.33 23.19 -21.45
CA THR A 32 -3.41 23.21 -22.44
C THR A 32 -3.37 24.54 -23.18
N VAL A 33 -3.42 24.51 -24.51
CA VAL A 33 -3.29 25.69 -25.40
C VAL A 33 -4.43 26.72 -25.19
N SER A 34 -5.46 26.39 -24.41
CA SER A 34 -6.70 27.16 -24.26
C SER A 34 -7.13 27.48 -22.82
N SER A 35 -6.36 27.18 -21.78
CA SER A 35 -6.80 27.43 -20.40
C SER A 35 -6.26 28.75 -19.85
N GLU A 36 -7.15 29.72 -19.67
CA GLU A 36 -6.94 31.00 -18.95
C GLU A 36 -6.51 30.79 -17.48
N PHE A 37 -6.68 29.56 -16.97
CA PHE A 37 -6.26 29.12 -15.63
C PHE A 37 -5.43 27.82 -15.75
N PRO A 38 -4.09 27.88 -15.65
CA PRO A 38 -3.28 26.67 -15.63
C PRO A 38 -3.61 25.83 -14.39
N GLU A 39 -3.77 24.51 -14.55
CA GLU A 39 -3.90 23.61 -13.40
C GLU A 39 -2.65 23.73 -12.51
N PRO A 40 -2.81 23.87 -11.18
CA PRO A 40 -1.68 24.02 -10.28
C PRO A 40 -0.82 22.75 -10.27
N GLU A 41 0.49 22.95 -10.15
CA GLU A 41 1.44 21.88 -9.85
C GLU A 41 1.04 21.21 -8.54
N PHE A 42 1.01 19.87 -8.53
CA PHE A 42 0.62 19.12 -7.34
C PHE A 42 1.63 18.01 -7.07
N ALA A 43 2.31 18.13 -5.94
CA ALA A 43 3.29 17.16 -5.48
C ALA A 43 3.10 16.89 -4.00
N ALA A 44 3.19 15.62 -3.60
CA ALA A 44 3.19 15.29 -2.19
C ALA A 44 3.89 13.95 -1.93
N TRP A 45 4.45 13.87 -0.72
CA TRP A 45 4.79 12.60 -0.11
C TRP A 45 3.53 11.98 0.52
N ARG A 46 3.43 10.65 0.40
CA ARG A 46 2.42 9.82 1.03
C ARG A 46 3.12 8.70 1.78
N ARG A 47 2.70 8.42 3.00
CA ARG A 47 3.23 7.31 3.79
C ARG A 47 2.13 6.39 4.27
N GLY A 48 2.50 5.15 4.51
CA GLY A 48 1.64 4.13 5.07
C GLY A 48 2.40 3.27 6.07
N VAL A 49 1.74 2.83 7.13
CA VAL A 49 2.26 1.83 8.06
C VAL A 49 1.20 0.78 8.30
N GLY A 50 1.60 -0.48 8.33
CA GLY A 50 0.66 -1.57 8.48
C GLY A 50 1.28 -2.87 8.92
N PHE A 51 0.42 -3.86 9.15
CA PHE A 51 0.81 -5.22 9.45
C PHE A 51 -0.14 -6.19 8.75
N GLY A 52 0.31 -7.42 8.56
CA GLY A 52 -0.46 -8.44 7.87
C GLY A 52 0.07 -9.84 8.08
N ALA A 53 -0.62 -10.77 7.45
CA ALA A 53 -0.26 -12.17 7.41
C ALA A 53 -0.44 -12.73 6.01
N ARG A 54 0.48 -13.62 5.62
CA ARG A 54 0.32 -14.51 4.49
C ARG A 54 0.20 -15.93 5.03
N VAL A 55 -0.81 -16.66 4.59
CA VAL A 55 -1.16 -18.00 5.07
C VAL A 55 -1.38 -18.91 3.88
N GLU A 56 -0.78 -20.09 3.92
CA GLU A 56 -1.05 -21.15 2.96
C GLU A 56 -2.36 -21.87 3.31
N SER A 57 -3.21 -22.08 2.32
CA SER A 57 -4.52 -22.72 2.49
C SER A 57 -4.81 -23.68 1.33
N PRO A 58 -5.81 -24.57 1.44
CA PRO A 58 -6.22 -25.44 0.33
C PRO A 58 -6.69 -24.69 -0.92
N LEU A 59 -7.11 -23.43 -0.78
CA LEU A 59 -7.52 -22.57 -1.91
C LEU A 59 -6.35 -21.81 -2.54
N GLY A 60 -5.12 -22.01 -2.06
CA GLY A 60 -3.93 -21.26 -2.45
C GLY A 60 -3.40 -20.37 -1.32
N ILE A 61 -2.60 -19.37 -1.69
CA ILE A 61 -1.96 -18.45 -0.74
C ILE A 61 -2.90 -17.28 -0.45
N LEU A 62 -3.37 -17.19 0.79
CA LEU A 62 -4.15 -16.08 1.31
C LEU A 62 -3.22 -15.01 1.88
N SER A 63 -3.57 -13.74 1.68
CA SER A 63 -2.89 -12.61 2.30
C SER A 63 -3.93 -11.62 2.82
N ILE A 64 -3.69 -11.09 4.01
CA ILE A 64 -4.50 -10.04 4.61
C ILE A 64 -3.59 -9.04 5.30
N SER A 65 -3.89 -7.75 5.18
CA SER A 65 -3.19 -6.69 5.90
C SER A 65 -4.13 -5.57 6.30
N TYR A 66 -3.75 -4.85 7.34
CA TYR A 66 -4.39 -3.63 7.80
C TYR A 66 -3.35 -2.51 7.85
N ALA A 67 -3.69 -1.35 7.29
CA ALA A 67 -2.76 -0.23 7.16
C ALA A 67 -3.41 1.12 7.44
N LEU A 68 -2.61 2.04 7.97
CA LEU A 68 -2.93 3.45 8.17
C LEU A 68 -2.12 4.29 7.18
N GLY A 69 -2.78 5.19 6.46
CA GLY A 69 -2.16 6.23 5.66
C GLY A 69 -2.17 7.59 6.36
N ASP A 70 -1.68 8.62 5.66
CA ASP A 70 -1.68 9.99 6.18
C ASP A 70 -3.10 10.48 6.54
N GLY A 71 -3.29 10.87 7.80
CA GLY A 71 -4.55 11.38 8.33
C GLY A 71 -5.55 10.31 8.78
N ASP A 72 -5.23 9.03 8.62
CA ASP A 72 -6.06 7.95 9.15
C ASP A 72 -5.89 7.81 10.68
N ASN A 73 -6.98 7.40 11.35
CA ASN A 73 -6.94 6.89 12.71
C ASN A 73 -7.20 5.38 12.72
N LEU A 74 -7.11 4.74 13.88
CA LEU A 74 -7.31 3.29 14.04
C LEU A 74 -8.68 2.76 13.59
N LEU A 75 -9.68 3.63 13.38
CA LEU A 75 -11.00 3.23 12.88
C LEU A 75 -11.17 3.51 11.38
N ARG A 76 -10.18 4.15 10.74
CA ARG A 76 -10.20 4.55 9.31
C ARG A 76 -9.10 3.89 8.47
N GLY A 77 -8.36 2.95 9.05
CA GLY A 77 -7.41 2.16 8.30
C GLY A 77 -8.07 1.28 7.25
N LYS A 78 -7.24 0.79 6.33
CA LYS A 78 -7.64 0.07 5.12
C LYS A 78 -7.25 -1.39 5.27
N VAL A 79 -8.19 -2.28 4.95
CA VAL A 79 -7.94 -3.72 4.89
C VAL A 79 -7.64 -4.09 3.44
N HIS A 80 -6.50 -4.72 3.19
CA HIS A 80 -6.20 -5.34 1.91
C HIS A 80 -6.27 -6.86 2.08
N PHE A 81 -6.87 -7.53 1.12
CA PHE A 81 -6.91 -8.99 1.06
C PHE A 81 -6.53 -9.44 -0.34
N GLY A 82 -5.86 -10.58 -0.43
CA GLY A 82 -5.45 -11.18 -1.69
C GLY A 82 -5.49 -12.70 -1.61
N LEU A 83 -5.94 -13.32 -2.68
CA LEU A 83 -5.89 -14.77 -2.88
C LEU A 83 -5.07 -15.04 -4.14
N GLN A 84 -3.95 -15.74 -3.97
CA GLN A 84 -3.14 -16.23 -5.07
C GLN A 84 -3.39 -17.72 -5.24
N ASN A 85 -3.94 -18.07 -6.39
CA ASN A 85 -4.10 -19.45 -6.83
C ASN A 85 -2.70 -20.08 -7.06
N ASP A 86 -2.49 -21.32 -6.58
CA ASP A 86 -1.22 -22.09 -6.71
C ASP A 86 -1.46 -23.51 -7.29
N PHE A 87 -2.55 -23.73 -8.04
CA PHE A 87 -2.87 -24.99 -8.72
C PHE A 87 -2.70 -24.94 -10.24
#